data_AF-A0A9W9YGI6-F1
#
_entry.id   AF-A0A9W9YGI6-F1
#
_cell.length_a   1.000
_cell.length_b   1.000
_cell.length_c   1.000
_cell.angle_alpha   90.00
_cell.angle_beta   90.00
_cell.angle_gamma   90.00
#
_symmetry.space_group_name_H-M   'P 1'
#
loop_
_entity.id
_entity.type
_entity.pdbx_description
1 polymer ?
#
loop_
_entity_poly.entity_id
_entity_poly.type
_entity_poly.pdbx_seq_one_letter_code
_entity_poly.pdbx_strand_id
1 'polypeptide(L)'
;MFVAAFPLGPLFALINTIVEIRMDALKFLCHFRRPDVARVEDIGAWYDVLEAVTRASVLVNAFILAFTSEFIPKLLYKVMYAPDRHSSGGGTLKGYVNSTLSLIDLKTLYLWENGTQPDNPTENLNYTRDYCRYPGYYDNTYPYSYSRKYWHLLAARLAFVFVFQFIVYAITSFIAWVVPDTSAELQFKMEREKQMIKSVFHDHEDDSEADDEDDDVQFEDAKQEIDTEE
;
A
#
# COMPACT_ATOMS: atom_id res chain seq x y z
N MET A 1 -0.80 6.27 -0.27
CA MET A 1 -0.72 6.34 -1.75
C MET A 1 0.45 7.16 -2.30
N PHE A 2 0.82 8.33 -1.75
CA PHE A 2 1.81 9.23 -2.36
C PHE A 2 3.13 9.41 -1.59
N VAL A 3 3.48 8.46 -0.72
CA VAL A 3 4.64 8.57 0.19
C VAL A 3 5.96 8.67 -0.60
N ALA A 4 6.06 8.02 -1.76
CA ALA A 4 7.25 8.10 -2.61
C ALA A 4 7.53 9.52 -3.14
N ALA A 5 6.49 10.35 -3.32
CA ALA A 5 6.63 11.74 -3.76
C ALA A 5 6.80 12.70 -2.58
N PHE A 6 6.15 12.40 -1.44
CA PHE A 6 6.16 13.27 -0.27
C PHE A 6 6.46 12.48 1.02
N PRO A 7 7.74 12.41 1.45
CA PRO A 7 8.15 11.58 2.57
C PRO A 7 7.64 12.09 3.94
N LEU A 8 7.30 13.37 4.06
CA LEU A 8 6.79 13.98 5.29
C LEU A 8 5.29 13.75 5.52
N GLY A 9 4.59 13.06 4.60
CA GLY A 9 3.16 12.78 4.68
C GLY A 9 2.72 12.13 6.01
N PRO A 10 3.39 11.07 6.48
CA PRO A 10 3.04 10.41 7.74
C PRO A 10 3.13 11.32 8.97
N LEU A 11 4.04 12.29 8.98
CA LEU A 11 4.18 13.24 10.09
C LEU A 11 2.97 14.17 10.17
N PHE A 12 2.48 14.67 9.04
CA PHE A 12 1.26 15.47 9.02
C PHE A 12 0.02 14.66 9.34
N ALA A 13 -0.05 13.40 8.89
CA ALA A 13 -1.11 12.49 9.29
C ALA A 13 -1.13 12.28 10.81
N LEU A 14 0.04 12.04 11.43
CA LEU A 14 0.14 11.86 12.88
C LEU A 14 -0.35 13.09 13.65
N ILE A 15 0.08 14.30 13.26
CA ILE A 15 -0.36 15.54 13.90
C ILE A 15 -1.88 15.69 13.73
N ASN A 16 -2.41 15.43 12.53
CA ASN A 16 -3.84 15.48 12.27
C ASN A 16 -4.60 14.51 13.19
N THR A 17 -4.16 13.24 13.27
CA THR A 17 -4.79 12.22 14.12
C THR A 17 -4.77 12.59 15.61
N ILE A 18 -3.68 13.18 16.12
CA ILE A 18 -3.61 13.62 17.52
C ILE A 18 -4.67 14.69 17.82
N VAL A 19 -4.82 15.67 16.93
CA VAL A 19 -5.82 16.73 17.11
C VAL A 19 -7.23 16.16 16.91
N GLU A 20 -7.43 15.29 15.93
CA GLU A 20 -8.69 14.65 15.57
C GLU A 20 -9.27 13.83 16.74
N ILE A 21 -8.46 13.00 17.41
CA ILE A 21 -8.91 12.24 18.59
C ILE A 21 -9.48 13.16 19.68
N ARG A 22 -8.86 14.32 19.91
CA ARG A 22 -9.34 15.29 20.92
C ARG A 22 -10.59 16.01 20.46
N MET A 23 -10.63 16.43 19.21
CA MET A 23 -11.79 17.12 18.64
C MET A 23 -13.02 16.20 18.62
N ASP A 24 -12.86 14.93 18.24
CA ASP A 24 -13.97 13.99 18.19
C ASP A 24 -14.49 13.63 19.58
N ALA A 25 -13.60 13.48 20.58
CA ALA A 25 -14.03 13.33 21.97
C ALA A 25 -14.86 14.53 22.46
N LEU A 26 -14.45 15.76 22.14
CA LEU A 26 -15.21 16.97 22.50
C LEU A 26 -16.55 17.06 21.77
N LYS A 27 -16.63 16.61 20.51
CA LYS A 27 -17.90 16.52 19.79
C LYS A 27 -18.85 15.53 20.48
N PHE A 28 -18.38 14.34 20.84
CA PHE A 28 -19.20 13.34 21.52
C PHE A 28 -19.66 13.78 22.91
N LEU A 29 -18.82 14.51 23.66
CA LEU A 29 -19.15 14.94 25.03
C LEU A 29 -20.01 16.21 25.09
N CYS A 30 -19.75 17.20 24.22
CA CYS A 30 -20.37 18.51 24.34
C CYS A 30 -21.43 18.82 23.27
N HIS A 31 -21.41 18.13 22.12
CA HIS A 31 -22.24 18.51 20.96
C HIS A 31 -23.28 17.46 20.57
N PHE A 32 -23.02 16.17 20.80
CA PHE A 32 -23.94 15.09 20.46
C PHE A 32 -24.76 14.62 21.66
N ARG A 33 -26.01 14.22 21.40
CA ARG A 33 -26.79 13.43 22.35
C ARG A 33 -26.20 12.03 22.45
N ARG A 34 -26.28 11.41 23.63
CA ARG A 34 -25.82 10.05 23.87
C ARG A 34 -26.37 9.09 22.80
N PRO A 35 -25.50 8.39 22.05
CA PRO A 35 -25.92 7.37 21.07
C PRO A 35 -26.33 6.07 21.78
N ASP A 36 -27.18 5.29 21.11
CA ASP A 36 -27.53 3.95 21.59
C ASP A 36 -26.34 2.98 21.42
N VAL A 37 -26.18 2.10 22.41
CA VAL A 37 -25.05 1.18 22.45
C VAL A 37 -25.33 0.01 21.52
N ALA A 38 -24.57 -0.08 20.44
CA ALA A 38 -24.49 -1.26 19.59
C ALA A 38 -23.20 -2.03 19.90
N ARG A 39 -23.30 -3.36 20.07
CA ARG A 39 -22.11 -4.22 20.14
C ARG A 39 -21.75 -4.66 18.72
N VAL A 40 -20.52 -4.38 18.33
CA VAL A 40 -19.96 -4.79 17.03
C VAL A 40 -18.59 -5.40 17.30
N GLU A 41 -18.31 -6.53 16.66
CA GLU A 41 -17.03 -7.25 16.79
C GLU A 41 -15.92 -6.55 15.97
N ASP A 42 -16.27 -6.01 14.79
CA ASP A 42 -15.34 -5.44 13.82
C ASP A 42 -15.75 -4.06 13.28
N ILE A 43 -14.82 -3.38 12.61
CA ILE A 43 -15.08 -2.14 11.85
C ILE A 43 -15.94 -2.36 10.60
N GLY A 44 -16.18 -3.62 10.21
CA GLY A 44 -17.00 -4.01 9.06
C GLY A 44 -16.34 -3.74 7.70
N ALA A 45 -17.13 -3.28 6.73
CA ALA A 45 -16.71 -3.07 5.34
C ALA A 45 -15.51 -2.12 5.16
N TRP A 46 -15.19 -1.31 6.17
CA TRP A 46 -14.00 -0.46 6.16
C TRP A 46 -12.69 -1.26 6.08
N TYR A 47 -12.67 -2.50 6.56
CA TYR A 47 -11.50 -3.37 6.43
C TYR A 47 -11.18 -3.66 4.95
N ASP A 48 -12.19 -4.09 4.19
CA ASP A 48 -12.05 -4.38 2.75
C ASP A 48 -11.61 -3.13 1.97
N VAL A 49 -12.15 -1.96 2.34
CA VAL A 49 -11.76 -0.67 1.74
C VAL A 49 -10.30 -0.35 2.03
N LEU A 50 -9.85 -0.48 3.28
CA LEU A 50 -8.46 -0.23 3.66
C LEU A 50 -7.50 -1.20 2.97
N GLU A 51 -7.89 -2.47 2.82
CA GLU A 51 -7.11 -3.46 2.10
C GLU A 51 -6.99 -3.10 0.61
N ALA A 52 -8.10 -2.74 -0.04
CA ALA A 52 -8.10 -2.31 -1.43
C ALA A 52 -7.22 -1.06 -1.65
N VAL A 53 -7.32 -0.06 -0.77
CA VAL A 53 -6.49 1.16 -0.81
C VAL A 53 -5.01 0.82 -0.60
N THR A 54 -4.69 -0.14 0.29
CA THR A 54 -3.31 -0.57 0.54
C THR A 54 -2.73 -1.24 -0.71
N ARG A 55 -3.47 -2.16 -1.34
CA ARG A 55 -3.06 -2.82 -2.60
C ARG A 55 -2.87 -1.81 -3.73
N ALA A 56 -3.81 -0.87 -3.90
CA ALA A 56 -3.71 0.19 -4.90
C ALA A 56 -2.53 1.15 -4.63
N SER A 57 -2.23 1.44 -3.36
CA SER A 57 -1.12 2.30 -2.96
C SER A 57 0.23 1.77 -3.41
N VAL A 58 0.45 0.46 -3.39
CA VAL A 58 1.70 -0.13 -3.89
C VAL A 58 1.86 0.15 -5.38
N LEU A 59 0.81 -0.08 -6.16
CA LEU A 59 0.80 0.15 -7.60
C LEU A 59 1.06 1.61 -7.95
N VAL A 60 0.35 2.54 -7.30
CA VAL A 60 0.50 3.99 -7.53
C VAL A 60 1.93 4.46 -7.21
N ASN A 61 2.52 4.02 -6.09
CA ASN A 61 3.90 4.38 -5.77
C ASN A 61 4.90 3.81 -6.78
N ALA A 62 4.67 2.60 -7.31
CA ALA A 62 5.51 2.03 -8.36
C ALA A 62 5.49 2.90 -9.63
N PHE A 63 4.31 3.35 -10.05
CA PHE A 63 4.16 4.25 -11.20
C PHE A 63 4.79 5.62 -10.97
N ILE A 64 4.66 6.21 -9.78
CA ILE A 64 5.33 7.47 -9.42
C ILE A 64 6.86 7.31 -9.54
N LEU A 65 7.42 6.24 -8.98
CA LEU A 65 8.86 5.99 -9.07
C LEU A 65 9.33 5.71 -10.51
N ALA A 66 8.52 5.07 -11.35
CA ALA A 66 8.89 4.75 -12.72
C ALA A 66 8.77 5.95 -13.68
N PHE A 67 7.65 6.67 -13.62
CA PHE A 67 7.27 7.66 -14.64
C PHE A 67 7.54 9.10 -14.22
N THR A 68 7.32 9.46 -12.95
CA THR A 68 7.50 10.85 -12.50
C THR A 68 8.90 11.10 -11.96
N SER A 69 9.58 10.08 -11.43
CA SER A 69 10.93 10.22 -10.91
C SER A 69 12.00 10.14 -12.00
N GLU A 70 13.08 10.91 -11.80
CA GLU A 70 14.32 10.87 -12.57
C GLU A 70 15.19 9.64 -12.24
N PHE A 71 14.75 8.75 -11.34
CA PHE A 71 15.51 7.58 -10.91
C PHE A 71 15.81 6.60 -12.07
N ILE A 72 14.79 6.14 -12.78
CA ILE A 72 14.95 5.15 -13.87
C ILE A 72 15.77 5.70 -15.05
N PRO A 73 15.51 6.91 -15.58
CA PRO A 73 16.32 7.47 -16.65
C PRO A 73 17.80 7.63 -16.28
N LYS A 74 18.10 8.10 -15.06
CA LYS A 74 19.48 8.24 -14.57
C LYS A 74 20.17 6.89 -14.41
N LEU A 75 19.46 5.89 -13.87
CA LEU A 75 20.00 4.54 -13.73
C LEU A 75 20.29 3.92 -15.10
N LEU A 76 19.34 4.01 -16.04
CA LEU A 76 19.51 3.50 -17.40
C LEU A 76 20.70 4.17 -18.11
N TYR A 77 20.84 5.49 -17.95
CA TYR A 77 21.98 6.21 -18.51
C TYR A 77 23.31 5.67 -17.98
N LYS A 78 23.45 5.54 -16.66
CA LYS A 78 24.67 5.01 -16.03
C LYS A 78 25.06 3.62 -16.52
N VAL A 79 24.06 2.74 -16.69
CA VAL A 79 24.29 1.34 -17.04
C VAL A 79 24.56 1.16 -18.54
N MET A 80 23.81 1.84 -19.41
CA MET A 80 23.83 1.59 -20.86
C MET A 80 24.58 2.65 -21.67
N TYR A 81 24.51 3.93 -21.29
CA TYR A 81 24.87 5.06 -22.17
C TYR A 81 26.00 5.93 -21.64
N ALA A 82 26.40 5.77 -20.38
CA ALA A 82 27.49 6.56 -19.80
C ALA A 82 28.82 6.23 -20.49
N PRO A 83 29.63 7.26 -20.83
CA PRO A 83 30.91 7.05 -21.52
C PRO A 83 31.92 6.28 -20.66
N ASP A 84 31.78 6.36 -19.33
CA ASP A 84 32.64 5.75 -18.32
C ASP A 84 32.04 4.48 -17.70
N ARG A 85 31.05 3.85 -18.37
CA ARG A 85 30.35 2.65 -17.87
C ARG A 85 31.26 1.47 -17.47
N HIS A 86 32.45 1.35 -18.08
CA HIS A 86 33.43 0.29 -17.79
C HIS A 86 34.44 0.67 -16.68
N SER A 87 34.33 1.86 -16.10
CA SER A 87 35.19 2.30 -15.02
C SER A 87 34.88 1.54 -13.72
N SER A 88 35.89 1.32 -12.87
CA SER A 88 35.79 0.53 -11.64
C SER A 88 34.81 1.07 -10.59
N GLY A 89 34.35 2.33 -10.73
CA GLY A 89 33.33 2.97 -9.89
C GLY A 89 31.92 3.01 -10.47
N GLY A 90 31.69 2.36 -11.63
CA GLY A 90 30.45 2.47 -12.40
C GLY A 90 30.34 3.77 -13.21
N GLY A 91 29.30 3.88 -14.05
CA GLY A 91 29.09 5.05 -14.90
C GLY A 91 28.69 6.31 -14.11
N THR A 92 29.31 7.45 -14.44
CA THR A 92 28.99 8.78 -13.88
C THR A 92 27.82 9.41 -14.65
N LEU A 93 27.09 10.35 -14.03
CA LEU A 93 26.08 11.17 -14.74
C LEU A 93 26.68 12.32 -15.59
N LYS A 94 27.99 12.28 -15.90
CA LYS A 94 28.62 13.33 -16.71
C LYS A 94 28.04 13.29 -18.12
N GLY A 95 27.39 14.39 -18.53
CA GLY A 95 26.73 14.47 -19.83
C GLY A 95 25.30 13.93 -19.87
N TYR A 96 24.71 13.55 -18.73
CA TYR A 96 23.32 13.08 -18.64
C TYR A 96 22.34 14.08 -19.26
N VAL A 97 22.38 15.35 -18.84
CA VAL A 97 21.49 16.41 -19.35
C VAL A 97 21.62 16.58 -20.88
N ASN A 98 22.84 16.50 -21.42
CA ASN A 98 23.04 16.58 -22.87
C ASN A 98 22.46 15.37 -23.62
N SER A 99 22.32 14.22 -22.95
CA SER A 99 21.77 13.00 -23.53
C SER A 99 20.24 12.90 -23.43
N THR A 100 19.63 13.60 -22.47
CA THR A 100 18.17 13.63 -22.26
C THR A 100 17.48 14.72 -23.07
N LEU A 101 18.24 15.61 -23.69
CA LEU A 101 17.73 16.68 -24.54
C LEU A 101 17.82 16.24 -26.02
N SER A 102 16.69 16.31 -26.72
CA SER A 102 16.62 16.16 -28.17
C SER A 102 16.76 17.50 -28.87
N LEU A 103 17.23 17.47 -30.12
CA LEU A 103 17.40 18.64 -30.97
C LEU A 103 16.26 18.74 -31.98
N ILE A 104 15.73 19.94 -32.20
CA ILE A 104 14.82 20.25 -33.30
C ILE A 104 15.32 21.50 -34.02
N ASP A 105 15.32 21.45 -35.35
CA ASP A 105 15.71 22.58 -36.18
C ASP A 105 14.52 23.53 -36.33
N LEU A 106 14.77 24.82 -36.10
CA LEU A 106 13.74 25.86 -36.13
C LEU A 106 13.14 26.02 -37.53
N LYS A 107 13.96 25.84 -38.58
CA LYS A 107 13.49 25.89 -39.98
C LYS A 107 12.42 24.83 -40.23
N THR A 108 12.64 23.61 -39.76
CA THR A 108 11.69 22.51 -39.91
C THR A 108 10.43 22.72 -39.07
N LEU A 109 10.58 23.28 -37.86
CA LEU A 109 9.45 23.63 -36.99
C LEU A 109 8.53 24.67 -37.66
N TYR A 110 9.08 25.78 -38.15
CA TYR A 110 8.30 26.85 -38.78
C TYR A 110 7.68 26.45 -40.12
N LEU A 111 8.25 25.46 -40.81
CA LEU A 111 7.63 24.86 -42.00
C LEU A 111 6.39 24.03 -41.65
N TRP A 112 6.40 23.33 -40.52
CA TRP A 112 5.30 22.45 -40.12
C TRP A 112 4.17 23.21 -39.41
N GLU A 113 4.55 24.17 -38.56
CA GLU A 113 3.64 25.06 -37.83
C GLU A 113 3.89 26.51 -38.27
N ASN A 114 3.29 26.91 -39.38
CA ASN A 114 3.42 28.28 -39.86
C ASN A 114 2.76 29.26 -38.88
N GLY A 115 3.50 30.30 -38.47
CA GLY A 115 3.03 31.33 -37.53
C GLY A 115 3.40 31.11 -36.06
N THR A 116 4.14 30.05 -35.71
CA THR A 116 4.69 29.86 -34.34
C THR A 116 6.04 30.54 -34.12
N GLN A 117 6.52 31.30 -35.11
CA GLN A 117 7.77 32.03 -35.01
C GLN A 117 7.63 33.16 -33.98
N PRO A 118 8.61 33.32 -33.06
CA PRO A 118 8.61 34.44 -32.12
C PRO A 118 8.82 35.76 -32.87
N ASP A 119 8.08 36.80 -32.48
CA ASP A 119 8.21 38.16 -33.05
C ASP A 119 9.64 38.69 -32.98
N ASN A 120 10.35 38.43 -31.88
CA ASN A 120 11.77 38.74 -31.70
C ASN A 120 12.56 37.50 -31.24
N PRO A 121 13.27 36.79 -32.14
CA PRO A 121 14.02 35.58 -31.78
C PRO A 121 15.25 35.85 -30.89
N THR A 122 15.76 37.08 -30.89
CA THR A 122 17.04 37.44 -30.22
C THR A 122 16.88 38.28 -28.96
N GLU A 123 15.65 38.62 -28.54
CA GLU A 123 15.43 39.51 -27.39
C GLU A 123 15.99 38.94 -26.08
N ASN A 124 15.91 37.62 -25.90
CA ASN A 124 16.34 36.92 -24.69
C ASN A 124 17.64 36.11 -24.88
N LEU A 125 18.25 36.13 -26.06
CA LEU A 125 19.38 35.26 -26.42
C LEU A 125 20.47 36.05 -27.16
N ASN A 126 21.68 36.09 -26.57
CA ASN A 126 22.88 36.69 -27.18
C ASN A 126 23.55 35.78 -28.23
N TYR A 127 22.83 34.78 -28.76
CA TYR A 127 23.33 33.89 -29.80
C TYR A 127 22.19 33.44 -30.72
N THR A 128 22.48 33.34 -32.01
CA THR A 128 21.57 32.76 -33.01
C THR A 128 21.91 31.28 -33.22
N ARG A 129 21.07 30.39 -32.70
CA ARG A 129 21.12 28.96 -33.03
C ARG A 129 19.92 28.61 -33.90
N ASP A 130 20.19 27.88 -34.98
CA ASP A 130 19.16 27.38 -35.91
C ASP A 130 18.39 26.17 -35.35
N TYR A 131 18.69 25.75 -34.11
CA TYR A 131 18.07 24.62 -33.42
C TYR A 131 17.78 24.95 -31.96
N CYS A 132 16.75 24.32 -31.39
CA CYS A 132 16.48 24.34 -29.96
C CYS A 132 16.56 22.94 -29.34
N ARG A 133 16.75 22.90 -28.02
CA ARG A 133 16.82 21.66 -27.23
C ARG A 133 15.59 21.56 -26.35
N TYR A 134 14.95 20.40 -26.34
CA TYR A 134 13.77 20.15 -25.54
C TYR A 134 13.92 18.79 -24.82
N PRO A 135 13.29 18.62 -23.65
CA PRO A 135 13.33 17.35 -22.94
C PRO A 135 12.60 16.28 -23.75
N GLY A 136 13.32 15.21 -24.12
CA GLY A 136 12.75 14.18 -24.98
C GLY A 136 13.80 13.22 -25.54
N TYR A 137 13.34 12.02 -25.90
CA TYR A 137 14.18 10.98 -26.51
C TYR A 137 13.77 10.79 -27.97
N TYR A 138 13.92 11.84 -28.75
CA TYR A 138 13.66 11.85 -30.20
C TYR A 138 14.97 11.82 -30.97
N ASP A 139 14.93 11.33 -32.20
CA ASP A 139 16.07 11.45 -33.11
C ASP A 139 16.26 12.90 -33.55
N ASN A 140 17.52 13.32 -33.72
CA ASN A 140 17.87 14.71 -34.02
C ASN A 140 17.66 15.10 -35.50
N THR A 141 17.27 14.14 -36.34
CA THR A 141 17.10 14.32 -37.78
C THR A 141 15.65 14.09 -38.16
N TYR A 142 15.14 14.86 -39.12
CA TYR A 142 13.81 14.65 -39.72
C TYR A 142 13.64 13.18 -40.13
N PRO A 143 12.55 12.49 -39.74
CA PRO A 143 11.25 13.01 -39.27
C PRO A 143 11.09 13.18 -37.73
N TYR A 144 12.17 13.28 -36.94
CA TYR A 144 12.13 13.45 -35.48
C TYR A 144 11.33 12.36 -34.74
N SER A 145 11.40 11.11 -35.21
CA SER A 145 10.73 9.97 -34.58
C SER A 145 11.33 9.58 -33.23
N TYR A 146 10.62 8.76 -32.45
CA TYR A 146 11.13 8.21 -31.20
C TYR A 146 12.43 7.43 -31.41
N SER A 147 13.47 7.82 -30.67
CA SER A 147 14.77 7.16 -30.73
C SER A 147 14.72 5.79 -30.03
N ARG A 148 15.67 4.88 -30.32
CA ARG A 148 15.79 3.59 -29.60
C ARG A 148 15.93 3.78 -28.08
N LYS A 149 16.53 4.90 -27.66
CA LYS A 149 16.66 5.28 -26.24
C LYS A 149 15.31 5.40 -25.55
N TYR A 150 14.30 5.94 -26.25
CA TYR A 150 12.94 6.06 -25.73
C TYR A 150 12.36 4.68 -25.40
N TRP A 151 12.48 3.72 -26.31
CA TRP A 151 11.96 2.37 -26.13
C TRP A 151 12.69 1.60 -25.03
N HIS A 152 14.02 1.75 -24.93
CA HIS A 152 14.78 1.19 -23.81
C HIS A 152 14.33 1.79 -22.47
N LEU A 153 14.05 3.09 -22.42
CA LEU A 153 13.55 3.75 -21.22
C LEU A 153 12.14 3.26 -20.85
N LEU A 154 11.24 3.18 -21.83
CA LEU A 154 9.88 2.70 -21.60
C LEU A 154 9.88 1.25 -21.10
N ALA A 155 10.67 0.38 -21.73
CA ALA A 155 10.83 -1.01 -21.30
C ALA A 155 11.39 -1.10 -19.87
N ALA A 156 12.42 -0.31 -19.55
CA ALA A 156 12.99 -0.28 -18.20
C ALA A 156 11.98 0.21 -17.15
N ARG A 157 11.16 1.21 -17.46
CA ARG A 157 10.09 1.70 -16.58
C ARG A 157 9.05 0.63 -16.30
N LEU A 158 8.56 -0.06 -17.33
CA LEU A 158 7.56 -1.12 -17.18
C LEU A 158 8.14 -2.31 -16.40
N ALA A 159 9.36 -2.74 -16.73
CA ALA A 159 10.04 -3.82 -16.01
C ALA A 159 10.22 -3.48 -14.52
N PHE A 160 10.60 -2.24 -14.20
CA PHE A 160 10.72 -1.78 -12.82
C PHE A 160 9.38 -1.87 -12.07
N VAL A 161 8.26 -1.47 -12.68
CA VAL A 161 6.94 -1.56 -12.04
C VAL A 161 6.61 -3.01 -11.70
N PHE A 162 6.82 -3.96 -12.63
CA PHE A 162 6.57 -5.38 -12.37
C PHE A 162 7.45 -5.94 -11.26
N VAL A 163 8.76 -5.68 -11.29
CA VAL A 163 9.71 -6.17 -10.28
C VAL A 163 9.41 -5.56 -8.91
N PHE A 164 9.19 -4.26 -8.85
CA PHE A 164 8.85 -3.56 -7.60
C PHE A 164 7.55 -4.12 -7.01
N GLN A 165 6.52 -4.29 -7.84
CA GLN A 165 5.23 -4.81 -7.41
C GLN A 165 5.36 -6.23 -6.84
N PHE A 166 6.10 -7.10 -7.54
CA PHE A 166 6.33 -8.48 -7.12
C PHE A 166 7.10 -8.54 -5.79
N ILE A 167 8.18 -7.75 -5.65
CA ILE A 167 8.98 -7.71 -4.43
C ILE A 167 8.15 -7.24 -3.24
N VAL A 168 7.39 -6.14 -3.40
CA VAL A 168 6.58 -5.62 -2.30
C VAL A 168 5.52 -6.63 -1.88
N TYR A 169 4.81 -7.24 -2.84
CA TYR A 169 3.83 -8.28 -2.51
C TYR A 169 4.47 -9.50 -1.85
N ALA A 170 5.63 -9.96 -2.32
CA ALA A 170 6.35 -11.06 -1.69
C ALA A 170 6.72 -10.75 -0.23
N ILE A 171 7.22 -9.54 0.04
CA ILE A 171 7.55 -9.10 1.40
C ILE A 171 6.30 -9.01 2.27
N THR A 172 5.21 -8.40 1.77
CA THR A 172 3.97 -8.29 2.57
C THR A 172 3.35 -9.64 2.85
N SER A 173 3.36 -10.57 1.89
CA SER A 173 2.88 -11.94 2.08
C SER A 173 3.76 -12.71 3.06
N PHE A 174 5.08 -12.50 3.02
CA PHE A 174 5.99 -13.08 4.01
C PHE A 174 5.71 -12.55 5.41
N ILE A 175 5.50 -11.24 5.57
CA ILE A 175 5.15 -10.64 6.86
C ILE A 175 3.82 -11.20 7.38
N ALA A 176 2.80 -11.28 6.52
CA ALA A 176 1.51 -11.85 6.87
C ALA A 176 1.60 -13.34 7.26
N TRP A 177 2.55 -14.08 6.69
CA TRP A 177 2.81 -15.46 7.08
C TRP A 177 3.55 -15.59 8.43
N VAL A 178 4.43 -14.64 8.75
CA VAL A 178 5.24 -14.67 9.99
C VAL A 178 4.43 -14.20 11.21
N VAL A 179 3.55 -13.21 11.04
CA VAL A 179 2.80 -12.61 12.15
C VAL A 179 1.50 -13.40 12.37
N PRO A 180 1.32 -14.09 13.51
CA PRO A 180 0.07 -14.77 13.81
C PRO A 180 -1.05 -13.75 14.07
N ASP A 181 -2.23 -13.98 13.51
CA ASP A 181 -3.37 -13.05 13.59
C ASP A 181 -3.89 -12.82 15.03
N THR A 182 -3.72 -13.80 15.91
CA THR A 182 -4.12 -13.72 17.32
C THR A 182 -2.90 -13.79 18.23
N SER A 183 -2.83 -12.92 19.24
CA SER A 183 -1.77 -12.97 20.24
C SER A 183 -1.90 -14.23 21.11
N ALA A 184 -0.76 -14.79 21.54
CA ALA A 184 -0.73 -16.02 22.36
C ALA A 184 -1.46 -15.85 23.71
N GLU A 185 -1.45 -14.64 24.27
CA GLU A 185 -2.18 -14.35 25.51
C GLU A 185 -3.70 -14.44 25.33
N LEU A 186 -4.22 -13.96 24.19
CA LEU A 186 -5.63 -14.09 23.88
C LEU A 186 -6.03 -15.55 23.65
N GLN A 187 -5.18 -16.32 22.95
CA GLN A 187 -5.42 -17.76 22.78
C GLN A 187 -5.51 -18.47 24.13
N PHE A 188 -4.59 -18.18 25.05
CA PHE A 188 -4.61 -18.76 26.39
C PHE A 188 -5.85 -18.36 27.19
N LYS A 189 -6.28 -17.10 27.11
CA LYS A 189 -7.51 -16.63 27.77
C LYS A 189 -8.75 -17.32 27.19
N MET A 190 -8.85 -17.40 25.86
CA MET A 190 -9.95 -18.10 25.19
C MET A 190 -9.98 -19.59 25.55
N GLU A 191 -8.82 -20.24 25.62
CA GLU A 191 -8.73 -21.65 26.01
C GLU A 191 -9.11 -21.86 27.48
N ARG A 192 -8.67 -20.98 28.37
CA ARG A 192 -9.06 -20.99 29.78
C ARG A 192 -10.57 -20.78 29.95
N GLU A 193 -11.17 -19.84 29.23
CA GLU A 193 -12.62 -19.63 29.25
C GLU A 193 -13.37 -20.87 28.76
N LYS A 194 -12.91 -21.50 27.67
CA LYS A 194 -13.47 -22.78 27.19
C LYS A 194 -13.35 -23.90 28.22
N GLN A 195 -12.22 -24.00 28.91
CA GLN A 195 -12.02 -25.01 29.96
C GLN A 195 -12.96 -24.78 31.16
N MET A 196 -13.10 -23.53 31.64
CA MET A 196 -14.03 -23.22 32.73
C MET A 196 -15.49 -23.50 32.33
N ILE A 197 -15.88 -23.19 31.10
CA ILE A 197 -17.21 -23.51 30.61
C ILE A 197 -17.43 -25.03 30.59
N LYS A 198 -16.44 -25.80 30.12
CA LYS A 198 -16.53 -27.26 30.06
C LYS A 198 -16.66 -27.90 31.44
N SER A 199 -15.93 -27.42 32.45
CA SER A 199 -16.05 -27.96 33.81
C SER A 199 -17.43 -27.67 34.39
N VAL A 200 -17.97 -26.46 34.20
CA VAL A 200 -19.31 -26.11 34.69
C VAL A 200 -20.40 -26.97 34.03
N PHE A 201 -20.27 -27.30 32.75
CA PHE A 201 -21.21 -28.20 32.09
C PHE A 201 -21.10 -29.64 32.59
N HIS A 202 -19.89 -30.13 32.85
CA HIS A 202 -19.69 -31.47 33.39
C HIS A 202 -20.25 -31.59 34.81
N ASP A 203 -19.98 -30.61 35.67
CA ASP A 203 -20.54 -30.55 37.02
C ASP A 203 -22.09 -30.52 36.97
N HIS A 204 -22.70 -29.83 35.99
CA HIS A 204 -24.16 -29.85 35.78
C HIS A 204 -24.71 -31.19 35.29
N GLU A 205 -23.98 -31.90 34.42
CA GLU A 205 -24.38 -33.24 33.97
C GLU A 205 -24.28 -34.24 35.13
N ASP A 206 -23.19 -34.21 35.89
CA ASP A 206 -22.98 -35.07 37.07
C ASP A 206 -24.04 -34.80 38.16
N ASP A 207 -24.37 -33.52 38.44
CA ASP A 207 -25.44 -33.14 39.37
C ASP A 207 -26.81 -33.66 38.88
N SER A 208 -27.08 -33.60 37.57
CA SER A 208 -28.36 -34.09 37.01
C SER A 208 -28.49 -35.62 37.02
N GLU A 209 -27.41 -36.37 36.77
CA GLU A 209 -27.41 -37.83 36.87
C GLU A 209 -27.56 -38.29 38.33
N ALA A 210 -26.96 -37.56 39.27
CA ALA A 210 -27.12 -37.82 40.71
C ALA A 210 -28.55 -37.58 41.20
N ASP A 211 -29.20 -36.50 40.75
CA ASP A 211 -30.61 -36.22 41.08
C ASP A 211 -31.56 -37.30 40.50
N ASP A 212 -31.31 -37.78 39.28
CA ASP A 212 -32.09 -38.87 38.66
C ASP A 212 -31.89 -40.21 39.40
N GLU A 213 -30.67 -40.53 39.85
CA GLU A 213 -30.41 -41.74 40.67
C GLU A 213 -31.07 -41.66 42.06
N ASP A 214 -31.05 -40.49 42.72
CA ASP A 214 -31.68 -40.31 44.03
C ASP A 214 -33.22 -40.40 43.95
N ASP A 215 -33.84 -39.91 42.88
CA ASP A 215 -35.28 -40.06 42.62
C ASP A 215 -35.67 -41.53 42.36
N ASP A 216 -34.86 -42.28 41.60
CA ASP A 216 -35.08 -43.72 41.35
C ASP A 216 -34.92 -44.55 42.65
N VAL A 217 -33.95 -44.21 43.51
CA VAL A 217 -33.74 -44.87 44.81
C VAL A 217 -34.90 -44.57 45.77
N GLN A 218 -35.35 -43.31 45.85
CA GLN A 218 -36.54 -42.97 46.64
C GLN A 218 -37.80 -43.69 46.15
N PHE A 219 -37.93 -43.87 44.84
CA PHE A 219 -39.07 -44.59 44.26
C PHE A 219 -39.04 -46.10 44.60
N GLU A 220 -37.87 -46.73 44.57
CA GLU A 220 -37.69 -48.14 44.98
C GLU A 220 -37.90 -48.34 46.50
N ASP A 221 -37.39 -47.44 47.34
CA ASP A 221 -37.57 -47.49 48.79
C ASP A 221 -39.05 -47.32 49.18
N ALA A 222 -39.77 -46.38 48.57
CA ALA A 222 -41.21 -46.18 48.78
C ALA A 222 -42.04 -47.40 48.35
N LYS A 223 -41.58 -48.13 47.32
CA LYS A 223 -42.23 -49.34 46.84
C LYS A 223 -42.02 -50.52 47.78
N GLN A 224 -40.82 -50.66 48.38
CA GLN A 224 -40.56 -51.68 49.40
C GLN A 224 -41.37 -51.43 50.68
N GLU A 225 -41.52 -50.19 51.14
CA GLU A 225 -42.36 -49.90 52.32
C GLU A 225 -43.82 -50.34 52.13
N ILE A 226 -44.38 -50.17 50.93
CA ILE A 226 -45.75 -50.58 50.61
C ILE A 226 -45.90 -52.11 50.58
N ASP A 227 -44.91 -52.84 50.06
CA ASP A 227 -44.94 -54.31 49.98
C ASP A 227 -44.67 -55.00 51.33
N THR A 228 -44.17 -54.27 52.35
CA THR A 228 -43.88 -54.83 53.68
C THR A 228 -45.04 -54.65 54.69
N GLU A 229 -46.08 -53.88 54.35
CA GLU A 229 -47.26 -53.63 55.20
C GLU A 229 -48.48 -54.55 54.92
N GLU A 230 -48.35 -55.54 54.02
CA GLU A 230 -49.35 -56.60 53.75
C GLU A 230 -49.04 -57.95 54.44
#